data_AF-A0A3D0SUU1-F1
#
_entry.id   AF-A0A3D0SUU1-F1
#
_cell.length_a   1.000
_cell.length_b   1.000
_cell.length_c   1.000
_cell.angle_alpha   90.00
_cell.angle_beta   90.00
_cell.angle_gamma   90.00
#
_symmetry.space_group_name_H-M   'P 1'
#
loop_
_entity.id
_entity.type
_entity.pdbx_description
1 polymer ?
#
loop_
_entity_poly.entity_id
_entity_poly.type
_entity_poly.pdbx_seq_one_letter_code
_entity_poly.pdbx_strand_id
1 'polypeptide(L)'
;MPRGKIMDNLIIDSDNKINYIRVQLVTWMCNPMTPSVFDAGAEKAVYDLLNRIPENSVQILNFRGITTIEDHALSDLGNRLSRQDNITIICYAAAGEDSIVHQLNSQIKFSDKVSISKNEFTFLLLNNRGVITQSYVTDEMISSIKKAENEYIERVVRRSYRQFSKPERLESTPIYASGVFNARKIVTDPESFKWVCALLAEKFEEIIEKVRPKRNSILAVSLRASPFAAAIKHLSTSHEPYLEIVDHLGPTFEMFDGPIFQADAYENEYVLIVDFIVGGSELKTARAYALSQGADIKAVLAIGAFLNPNAYGNPMEVSSLTRLKKAVPTLRYEFKDGDD
;
A
#
# COMPACT_ATOMS: atom_id res chain seq x y z
N MET A 1 -20.25 -16.79 9.92
CA MET A 1 -19.35 -15.62 10.02
C MET A 1 -19.80 -14.77 11.19
N PRO A 2 -18.90 -14.33 12.10
CA PRO A 2 -19.28 -13.41 13.17
C PRO A 2 -19.67 -12.09 12.53
N ARG A 3 -20.97 -11.78 12.57
CA ARG A 3 -21.54 -10.46 12.28
C ARG A 3 -21.00 -9.52 13.36
N GLY A 4 -20.07 -8.62 13.04
CA GLY A 4 -19.63 -7.67 14.06
C GLY A 4 -18.54 -6.66 13.73
N LYS A 5 -17.68 -6.87 12.73
CA LYS A 5 -16.61 -5.90 12.39
C LYS A 5 -16.27 -5.90 10.90
N ILE A 6 -17.27 -5.70 10.04
CA ILE A 6 -17.00 -5.48 8.61
C ILE A 6 -16.80 -3.96 8.43
N MET A 7 -15.51 -3.60 8.47
CA MET A 7 -14.84 -2.39 7.94
C MET A 7 -15.33 -1.02 8.42
N ASP A 8 -14.41 -0.24 8.98
CA ASP A 8 -14.46 1.21 8.85
C ASP A 8 -14.06 1.53 7.39
N ASN A 9 -15.02 2.02 6.61
CA ASN A 9 -14.72 2.68 5.33
C ASN A 9 -13.88 3.92 5.64
N LEU A 10 -12.97 4.29 4.74
CA LEU A 10 -12.29 5.57 4.89
C LEU A 10 -13.30 6.68 4.57
N ILE A 11 -13.74 7.39 5.60
CA ILE A 11 -14.50 8.64 5.42
C ILE A 11 -13.49 9.72 5.07
N ILE A 12 -13.59 10.27 3.86
CA ILE A 12 -12.60 11.19 3.28
C ILE A 12 -12.83 12.64 3.70
N ASP A 13 -14.02 12.97 4.18
CA ASP A 13 -14.39 14.35 4.55
C ASP A 13 -15.04 14.41 5.94
N SER A 14 -14.61 15.39 6.74
CA SER A 14 -15.20 15.77 8.03
C SER A 14 -16.71 16.05 7.97
N ASP A 15 -17.24 16.42 6.79
CA ASP A 15 -18.66 16.66 6.56
C ASP A 15 -19.46 15.40 6.16
N ASN A 16 -18.84 14.21 6.10
CA ASN A 16 -19.44 12.96 5.59
C ASN A 16 -19.92 13.02 4.12
N LYS A 17 -19.41 13.95 3.31
CA LYS A 17 -19.84 14.13 1.91
C LYS A 17 -19.19 13.17 0.92
N ILE A 18 -18.02 12.61 1.25
CA ILE A 18 -17.30 11.66 0.39
C ILE A 18 -16.95 10.40 1.18
N ASN A 19 -17.41 9.26 0.69
CA ASN A 19 -17.14 7.94 1.26
C ASN A 19 -16.29 7.11 0.31
N TYR A 20 -15.23 6.48 0.83
CA TYR A 20 -14.26 5.78 0.01
C TYR A 20 -14.10 4.32 0.41
N ILE A 21 -14.17 3.48 -0.60
CA ILE A 21 -14.01 2.04 -0.49
C ILE A 21 -12.91 1.62 -1.46
N ARG A 22 -11.85 1.02 -0.92
CA ARG A 22 -10.84 0.34 -1.73
C ARG A 22 -11.27 -1.09 -1.97
N VAL A 23 -11.71 -1.39 -3.19
CA VAL A 23 -12.32 -2.67 -3.57
C VAL A 23 -11.36 -3.84 -3.32
N GLN A 24 -10.07 -3.69 -3.63
CA GLN A 24 -9.03 -4.70 -3.34
C GLN A 24 -9.03 -5.14 -1.87
N LEU A 25 -9.30 -4.24 -0.91
CA LEU A 25 -9.35 -4.61 0.50
C LEU A 25 -10.59 -5.43 0.84
N VAL A 26 -11.72 -5.12 0.22
CA VAL A 26 -12.98 -5.86 0.39
C VAL A 26 -12.84 -7.25 -0.24
N THR A 27 -12.29 -7.30 -1.45
CA THR A 27 -11.96 -8.54 -2.16
C THR A 27 -11.02 -9.40 -1.32
N TRP A 28 -9.92 -8.85 -0.82
CA TRP A 28 -8.96 -9.61 -0.02
C TRP A 28 -9.57 -10.20 1.26
N MET A 29 -10.55 -9.55 1.88
CA MET A 29 -11.28 -10.13 3.01
C MET A 29 -12.21 -11.27 2.62
N CYS A 30 -12.87 -11.16 1.48
CA CYS A 30 -13.84 -12.15 1.01
C CYS A 30 -13.13 -13.36 0.41
N ASN A 31 -12.03 -13.11 -0.28
CA ASN A 31 -11.21 -14.09 -0.97
C ASN A 31 -9.71 -13.82 -0.72
N PRO A 32 -9.18 -14.34 0.40
CA PRO A 32 -7.78 -14.13 0.77
C PRO A 32 -6.77 -14.66 -0.25
N MET A 33 -7.14 -15.66 -1.05
CA MET A 33 -6.24 -16.35 -1.97
C MET A 33 -6.06 -15.61 -3.30
N THR A 34 -7.09 -14.89 -3.76
CA THR A 34 -7.05 -14.12 -5.01
C THR A 34 -7.53 -12.68 -4.77
N PRO A 35 -6.74 -11.87 -4.03
CA PRO A 35 -7.16 -10.53 -3.58
C PRO A 35 -7.38 -9.52 -4.72
N SER A 36 -6.87 -9.83 -5.92
CA SER A 36 -7.02 -9.02 -7.13
C SER A 36 -8.20 -9.44 -8.01
N VAL A 37 -8.96 -10.48 -7.64
CA VAL A 37 -10.10 -11.00 -8.42
C VAL A 37 -11.41 -10.58 -7.76
N PHE A 38 -12.15 -9.67 -8.40
CA PHE A 38 -13.46 -9.24 -7.92
C PHE A 38 -14.55 -10.25 -8.31
N ASP A 39 -14.97 -11.05 -7.32
CA ASP A 39 -15.96 -12.12 -7.43
C ASP A 39 -17.33 -11.75 -6.81
N ALA A 40 -18.29 -12.67 -6.89
CA ALA A 40 -19.63 -12.47 -6.33
C ALA A 40 -19.66 -12.26 -4.81
N GLY A 41 -18.67 -12.79 -4.08
CA GLY A 41 -18.54 -12.56 -2.64
C GLY A 41 -18.10 -11.14 -2.33
N ALA A 42 -17.09 -10.65 -3.06
CA ALA A 42 -16.61 -9.28 -2.98
C ALA A 42 -17.68 -8.27 -3.42
N GLU A 43 -18.43 -8.56 -4.49
CA GLU A 43 -19.57 -7.76 -4.94
C GLU A 43 -20.57 -7.48 -3.83
N LYS A 44 -21.06 -8.56 -3.22
CA LYS A 44 -22.07 -8.45 -2.17
C LYS A 44 -21.57 -7.64 -0.98
N ALA A 45 -20.30 -7.84 -0.60
CA ALA A 45 -19.69 -7.10 0.49
C ALA A 45 -19.54 -5.61 0.17
N VAL A 46 -19.13 -5.25 -1.06
CA VAL A 46 -19.08 -3.86 -1.52
C VAL A 46 -20.49 -3.25 -1.49
N TYR A 47 -21.49 -3.93 -2.03
CA TYR A 47 -22.87 -3.45 -2.01
C TYR A 47 -23.39 -3.22 -0.59
N ASP A 48 -23.14 -4.16 0.33
CA ASP A 48 -23.54 -4.06 1.73
C ASP A 48 -22.86 -2.87 2.43
N LEU A 49 -21.63 -2.51 2.05
CA LEU A 49 -20.93 -1.31 2.55
C LEU A 49 -21.54 -0.03 1.98
N LEU A 50 -21.87 0.00 0.69
CA LEU A 50 -22.51 1.15 0.04
C LEU A 50 -23.88 1.46 0.65
N ASN A 51 -24.66 0.43 1.03
CA ASN A 51 -25.96 0.61 1.68
C ASN A 51 -25.90 1.22 3.10
N ARG A 52 -24.73 1.24 3.74
CA ARG A 52 -24.55 1.88 5.06
C ARG A 52 -24.22 3.35 4.96
N ILE A 53 -23.89 3.82 3.76
CA ILE A 53 -23.46 5.19 3.52
C ILE A 53 -24.69 6.10 3.36
N PRO A 54 -24.72 7.30 3.97
CA PRO A 54 -25.84 8.23 3.83
C PRO A 54 -26.15 8.58 2.37
N GLU A 55 -27.43 8.67 2.07
CA GLU A 55 -27.99 8.93 0.74
C GLU A 55 -27.49 10.22 0.06
N ASN A 56 -27.05 11.23 0.82
CA ASN A 56 -26.61 12.53 0.26
C ASN A 56 -25.08 12.65 0.14
N SER A 57 -24.38 11.54 -0.08
CA SER A 57 -22.92 11.53 -0.17
C SER A 57 -22.41 10.90 -1.46
N VAL A 58 -21.25 11.38 -1.92
CA VAL A 58 -20.51 10.84 -3.06
C VAL A 58 -19.81 9.55 -2.62
N GLN A 59 -19.93 8.49 -3.42
CA GLN A 59 -19.38 7.17 -3.10
C GLN A 59 -18.25 6.85 -4.09
N ILE A 60 -17.04 6.64 -3.59
CA ILE A 60 -15.86 6.38 -4.41
C ILE A 60 -15.47 4.93 -4.25
N LEU A 61 -15.43 4.21 -5.37
CA LEU A 61 -14.98 2.82 -5.45
C LEU A 61 -13.61 2.78 -6.13
N ASN A 62 -12.57 2.56 -5.36
CA ASN A 62 -11.23 2.41 -5.93
C ASN A 62 -10.99 0.94 -6.33
N PHE A 63 -10.79 0.72 -7.63
CA PHE A 63 -10.48 -0.60 -8.21
C PHE A 63 -8.99 -0.84 -8.45
N ARG A 64 -8.09 0.10 -8.11
CA ARG A 64 -6.63 -0.11 -8.19
C ARG A 64 -6.22 -1.42 -7.53
N GLY A 65 -5.44 -2.23 -8.25
CA GLY A 65 -4.97 -3.54 -7.79
C GLY A 65 -5.98 -4.68 -7.95
N ILE A 66 -7.13 -4.43 -8.58
CA ILE A 66 -8.00 -5.47 -9.14
C ILE A 66 -7.55 -5.74 -10.57
N THR A 67 -7.18 -6.98 -10.86
CA THR A 67 -6.71 -7.41 -12.20
C THR A 67 -7.79 -8.09 -13.01
N THR A 68 -8.81 -8.62 -12.34
CA THR A 68 -9.85 -9.42 -12.98
C THR A 68 -11.17 -9.16 -12.28
N ILE A 69 -12.22 -8.99 -13.06
CA ILE A 69 -13.59 -8.87 -12.58
C ILE A 69 -14.39 -10.01 -13.21
N GLU A 70 -15.08 -10.81 -12.39
CA GLU A 70 -16.01 -11.81 -12.89
C GLU A 70 -17.25 -11.13 -13.48
N ASP A 71 -17.63 -11.51 -14.70
CA ASP A 71 -18.74 -10.87 -15.44
C ASP A 71 -20.05 -10.83 -14.65
N HIS A 72 -20.37 -11.92 -13.93
CA HIS A 72 -21.58 -12.00 -13.12
C HIS A 72 -21.53 -11.07 -11.90
N ALA A 73 -20.38 -10.95 -11.24
CA ALA A 73 -20.20 -10.07 -10.10
C ALA A 73 -20.41 -8.61 -10.51
N LEU A 74 -19.85 -8.19 -11.63
CA LEU A 74 -20.01 -6.80 -12.08
C LEU A 74 -21.42 -6.48 -12.56
N SER A 75 -22.04 -7.40 -13.29
CA SER A 75 -23.43 -7.24 -13.72
C SER A 75 -24.37 -7.11 -12.52
N ASP A 76 -24.19 -7.96 -11.50
CA ASP A 76 -25.00 -7.91 -10.28
C ASP A 76 -24.79 -6.62 -9.50
N LEU A 77 -23.53 -6.17 -9.33
CA LEU A 77 -23.24 -4.89 -8.72
C LEU A 77 -23.94 -3.75 -9.48
N GLY A 78 -23.76 -3.68 -10.81
CA GLY A 78 -24.40 -2.66 -11.65
C GLY A 78 -25.92 -2.68 -11.57
N ASN A 79 -26.54 -3.87 -11.56
CA ASN A 79 -27.99 -4.04 -11.42
C ASN A 79 -28.51 -3.58 -10.06
N ARG A 80 -27.73 -3.74 -8.99
CA ARG A 80 -28.10 -3.25 -7.67
C ARG A 80 -27.91 -1.75 -7.54
N LEU A 81 -26.80 -1.22 -8.04
CA LEU A 81 -26.48 0.20 -7.98
C LEU A 81 -27.40 1.06 -8.85
N SER A 82 -27.83 0.55 -10.01
CA SER A 82 -28.80 1.22 -10.89
C SER A 82 -30.17 1.41 -10.25
N ARG A 83 -30.49 0.67 -9.18
CA ARG A 83 -31.72 0.84 -8.39
C ARG A 83 -31.58 1.86 -7.26
N GLN A 84 -30.38 2.38 -7.03
CA GLN A 84 -30.12 3.35 -5.98
C GLN A 84 -30.18 4.77 -6.54
N ASP A 85 -30.98 5.60 -5.88
CA ASP A 85 -31.38 6.90 -6.40
C ASP A 85 -30.28 7.98 -6.34
N ASN A 86 -29.23 7.81 -5.52
CA ASN A 86 -28.35 8.91 -5.13
C ASN A 86 -26.84 8.64 -5.31
N ILE A 87 -26.46 7.75 -6.21
CA ILE A 87 -25.08 7.29 -6.27
C ILE A 87 -24.33 7.96 -7.41
N THR A 88 -23.36 8.80 -7.05
CA THR A 88 -22.20 9.10 -7.89
C THR A 88 -21.14 8.09 -7.54
N ILE A 89 -20.96 7.06 -8.37
CA ILE A 89 -19.81 6.16 -8.27
C ILE A 89 -18.68 6.71 -9.11
N ILE A 90 -17.52 6.79 -8.49
CA ILE A 90 -16.26 7.09 -9.12
C ILE A 90 -15.46 5.80 -9.07
N CYS A 91 -15.47 5.03 -10.16
CA CYS A 91 -14.53 3.93 -10.31
C CYS A 91 -13.23 4.51 -10.84
N TYR A 92 -12.10 4.31 -10.15
CA TYR A 92 -10.81 4.60 -10.76
C TYR A 92 -9.85 3.43 -10.71
N ALA A 93 -9.09 3.35 -11.79
CA ALA A 93 -8.01 2.40 -12.04
C ALA A 93 -6.75 3.23 -12.35
N ALA A 94 -5.56 2.68 -12.10
CA ALA A 94 -4.31 3.32 -12.46
C ALA A 94 -4.18 3.43 -13.99
N ALA A 95 -3.44 4.42 -14.49
CA ALA A 95 -3.10 4.50 -15.92
C ALA A 95 -2.46 3.18 -16.39
N GLY A 96 -3.09 2.47 -17.33
CA GLY A 96 -2.68 1.12 -17.78
C GLY A 96 -3.66 0.00 -17.40
N GLU A 97 -4.58 0.23 -16.46
CA GLU A 97 -5.68 -0.70 -16.11
C GLU A 97 -6.93 -0.47 -16.98
N ASP A 98 -6.74 -0.15 -18.27
CA ASP A 98 -7.83 0.22 -19.22
C ASP A 98 -8.86 -0.91 -19.40
N SER A 99 -8.44 -2.17 -19.21
CA SER A 99 -9.31 -3.34 -19.27
C SER A 99 -10.40 -3.31 -18.20
N ILE A 100 -10.06 -2.90 -16.97
CA ILE A 100 -10.98 -2.79 -15.85
C ILE A 100 -11.99 -1.68 -16.13
N VAL A 101 -11.53 -0.50 -16.54
CA VAL A 101 -12.41 0.62 -16.89
C VAL A 101 -13.34 0.23 -18.04
N HIS A 102 -12.83 -0.49 -19.05
CA HIS A 102 -13.64 -0.97 -20.17
C HIS A 102 -14.70 -1.99 -19.73
N GLN A 103 -14.35 -2.94 -18.86
CA GLN A 103 -15.29 -3.89 -18.27
C GLN A 103 -16.39 -3.17 -17.47
N LEU A 104 -16.00 -2.25 -16.59
CA LEU A 104 -16.93 -1.41 -15.82
C LEU A 104 -17.89 -0.66 -16.74
N ASN A 105 -17.37 -0.01 -17.79
CA ASN A 105 -18.18 0.78 -18.71
C ASN A 105 -19.17 -0.08 -19.54
N SER A 106 -18.72 -1.25 -20.01
CA SER A 106 -19.52 -2.14 -20.86
C SER A 106 -20.61 -2.90 -20.10
N GLN A 107 -20.36 -3.30 -18.85
CA GLN A 107 -21.24 -4.21 -18.10
C GLN A 107 -22.22 -3.50 -17.14
N ILE A 108 -21.82 -2.38 -16.54
CA ILE A 108 -22.71 -1.64 -15.63
C ILE A 108 -23.70 -0.82 -16.46
N LYS A 109 -25.02 -1.01 -16.37
CA LYS A 109 -26.00 -0.22 -17.14
C LYS A 109 -26.55 0.95 -16.30
N PHE A 110 -26.27 2.19 -16.71
CA PHE A 110 -26.73 3.43 -16.08
C PHE A 110 -27.29 4.38 -17.14
N SER A 111 -28.19 5.29 -16.72
CA SER A 111 -28.85 6.27 -17.59
C SER A 111 -27.89 7.32 -18.15
N ASP A 112 -26.90 7.73 -17.37
CA ASP A 112 -25.82 8.62 -17.81
C ASP A 112 -24.47 8.06 -17.32
N LYS A 113 -23.47 8.12 -18.19
CA LYS A 113 -22.11 7.63 -17.94
C LYS A 113 -21.10 8.50 -18.62
N VAL A 114 -20.07 8.90 -17.88
CA VAL A 114 -18.94 9.65 -18.42
C VAL A 114 -17.64 8.98 -17.98
N SER A 115 -16.77 8.71 -18.94
CA SER A 115 -15.38 8.31 -18.67
C SER A 115 -14.47 9.53 -18.78
N ILE A 116 -13.61 9.73 -17.78
CA ILE A 116 -12.71 10.89 -17.69
C ILE A 116 -11.34 10.39 -17.27
N SER A 117 -10.35 10.55 -18.14
CA SER A 117 -8.95 10.37 -17.76
C SER A 117 -8.38 11.70 -17.28
N LYS A 118 -7.90 11.75 -16.03
CA LYS A 118 -7.28 12.94 -15.43
C LYS A 118 -6.13 12.54 -14.53
N ASN A 119 -4.96 13.14 -14.75
CA ASN A 119 -3.71 12.77 -14.08
C ASN A 119 -3.38 11.29 -14.31
N GLU A 120 -3.08 10.54 -13.24
CA GLU A 120 -2.77 9.10 -13.26
C GLU A 120 -4.01 8.19 -13.13
N PHE A 121 -5.21 8.76 -13.21
CA PHE A 121 -6.46 8.04 -12.96
C PHE A 121 -7.43 8.15 -14.13
N THR A 122 -8.13 7.04 -14.39
CA THR A 122 -9.31 7.04 -15.25
C THR A 122 -10.55 6.83 -14.41
N PHE A 123 -11.46 7.80 -14.43
CA PHE A 123 -12.69 7.83 -13.66
C PHE A 123 -13.88 7.43 -14.53
N LEU A 124 -14.67 6.45 -14.07
CA LEU A 124 -16.01 6.19 -14.59
C LEU A 124 -17.02 6.79 -13.62
N LEU A 125 -17.77 7.80 -14.08
CA LEU A 125 -18.84 8.42 -13.35
C LEU A 125 -20.18 7.77 -13.72
N LEU A 126 -20.90 7.32 -12.70
CA LEU A 126 -22.22 6.72 -12.83
C LEU A 126 -23.21 7.57 -12.04
N ASN A 127 -24.35 7.95 -12.63
CA ASN A 127 -25.41 8.70 -11.95
C ASN A 127 -26.78 8.29 -12.48
N ASN A 128 -27.73 8.07 -11.57
CA ASN A 128 -29.12 7.78 -11.89
C ASN A 128 -30.03 9.02 -11.87
N ARG A 129 -29.53 10.19 -11.42
CA ARG A 129 -30.26 11.45 -11.34
C ARG A 129 -29.52 12.61 -12.00
N GLY A 130 -29.97 12.98 -13.20
CA GLY A 130 -29.51 14.17 -13.91
C GLY A 130 -28.30 13.92 -14.82
N VAL A 131 -27.74 15.01 -15.35
CA VAL A 131 -26.63 14.98 -16.30
C VAL A 131 -25.30 15.09 -15.55
N ILE A 132 -24.40 14.13 -15.76
CA ILE A 132 -23.03 14.22 -15.30
C ILE A 132 -22.20 14.96 -16.33
N THR A 133 -21.34 15.86 -15.87
CA THR A 133 -20.37 16.55 -16.71
C THR A 133 -18.94 16.29 -16.23
N GLN A 134 -17.96 16.59 -17.10
CA GLN A 134 -16.54 16.43 -16.74
C GLN A 134 -16.12 17.25 -15.51
N SER A 135 -16.85 18.33 -15.20
CA SER A 135 -16.58 19.19 -14.04
C SER A 135 -16.81 18.54 -12.67
N TYR A 136 -17.39 17.33 -12.61
CA TYR A 136 -17.56 16.60 -11.35
C TYR A 136 -16.23 16.02 -10.80
N VAL A 137 -15.25 15.76 -11.66
CA VAL A 137 -13.91 15.30 -11.23
C VAL A 137 -12.98 16.52 -11.15
N THR A 138 -12.88 17.09 -9.94
CA THR A 138 -12.00 18.24 -9.67
C THR A 138 -10.63 17.77 -9.18
N ASP A 139 -9.60 18.61 -9.36
CA ASP A 139 -8.27 18.33 -8.77
C ASP A 139 -8.33 18.32 -7.23
N GLU A 140 -9.27 19.07 -6.64
CA GLU A 140 -9.52 19.07 -5.20
C GLU A 140 -10.03 17.73 -4.70
N MET A 141 -10.92 17.06 -5.45
CA MET A 141 -11.41 15.72 -5.09
C MET A 141 -10.28 14.69 -5.16
N ILE A 142 -9.47 14.70 -6.23
CA ILE A 142 -8.31 13.81 -6.38
C ILE A 142 -7.32 14.04 -5.23
N SER A 143 -7.04 15.31 -4.93
CA SER A 143 -6.18 15.70 -3.81
C SER A 143 -6.74 15.22 -2.47
N SER A 144 -8.05 15.31 -2.27
CA SER A 144 -8.74 14.86 -1.05
C SER A 144 -8.63 13.34 -0.85
N ILE A 145 -8.73 12.56 -1.93
CA ILE A 145 -8.54 11.10 -1.87
C ILE A 145 -7.11 10.76 -1.43
N LYS A 146 -6.11 11.32 -2.12
CA LYS A 146 -4.69 11.11 -1.76
C LYS A 146 -4.41 11.56 -0.33
N LYS A 147 -4.99 12.69 0.08
CA LYS A 147 -4.83 13.22 1.44
C LYS A 147 -5.42 12.27 2.48
N ALA A 148 -6.61 11.73 2.27
CA ALA A 148 -7.24 10.83 3.21
C ALA A 148 -6.46 9.51 3.39
N GLU A 149 -5.95 8.91 2.30
CA GLU A 149 -5.08 7.73 2.39
C GLU A 149 -3.81 8.04 3.20
N ASN A 150 -3.17 9.18 2.93
CA ASN A 150 -1.99 9.63 3.68
C ASN A 150 -2.29 9.87 5.16
N GLU A 151 -3.39 10.54 5.50
CA GLU A 151 -3.80 10.81 6.88
C GLU A 151 -4.14 9.52 7.64
N TYR A 152 -4.73 8.53 6.96
CA TYR A 152 -4.96 7.21 7.53
C TYR A 152 -3.63 6.52 7.86
N ILE A 153 -2.69 6.47 6.91
CA ILE A 153 -1.36 5.91 7.15
C ILE A 153 -0.63 6.63 8.28
N GLU A 154 -0.65 7.96 8.29
CA GLU A 154 -0.02 8.75 9.36
C GLU A 154 -0.62 8.42 10.73
N ARG A 155 -1.94 8.18 10.81
CA ARG A 155 -2.62 7.75 12.04
C ARG A 155 -2.20 6.35 12.48
N VAL A 156 -2.10 5.40 11.54
CA VAL A 156 -1.64 4.03 11.82
C VAL A 156 -0.20 4.04 12.31
N VAL A 157 0.68 4.77 11.62
CA VAL A 157 2.09 4.93 12.01
C VAL A 157 2.19 5.61 13.37
N ARG A 158 1.42 6.67 13.64
CA ARG A 158 1.36 7.31 14.97
C ARG A 158 0.93 6.35 16.08
N ARG A 159 -0.06 5.48 15.85
CA ARG A 159 -0.51 4.47 16.84
C ARG A 159 0.57 3.42 17.13
N SER A 160 1.45 3.15 16.17
CA SER A 160 2.60 2.26 16.34
C SER A 160 3.73 2.87 17.19
N TYR A 161 3.76 4.20 17.33
CA TYR A 161 4.77 4.91 18.12
C TYR A 161 4.58 4.69 19.62
N ARG A 162 5.69 4.52 20.32
CA ARG A 162 5.79 4.51 21.78
C ARG A 162 6.78 5.60 22.18
N GLN A 163 6.28 6.65 22.81
CA GLN A 163 7.11 7.70 23.38
C GLN A 163 7.84 7.19 24.61
N PHE A 164 9.11 7.56 24.75
CA PHE A 164 9.90 7.33 25.96
C PHE A 164 9.73 8.50 26.94
N SER A 165 9.86 8.22 28.24
CA SER A 165 9.82 9.28 29.27
C SER A 165 11.03 10.22 29.20
N LYS A 166 12.16 9.71 28.70
CA LYS A 166 13.40 10.45 28.44
C LYS A 166 14.02 9.89 27.14
N PRO A 167 14.88 10.63 26.42
CA PRO A 167 15.53 10.07 25.24
C PRO A 167 16.30 8.78 25.57
N GLU A 168 16.02 7.71 24.84
CA GLU A 168 16.67 6.40 25.00
C GLU A 168 17.43 6.02 23.73
N ARG A 169 18.52 5.27 23.86
CA ARG A 169 19.29 4.77 22.72
C ARG A 169 18.49 3.68 22.00
N LEU A 170 18.35 3.79 20.68
CA LEU A 170 17.75 2.75 19.85
C LEU A 170 18.68 1.54 19.75
N GLU A 171 18.10 0.34 19.82
CA GLU A 171 18.82 -0.93 19.72
C GLU A 171 19.72 -0.97 18.47
N SER A 172 20.95 -1.45 18.63
CA SER A 172 21.92 -1.65 17.55
C SER A 172 22.26 -0.40 16.72
N THR A 173 22.01 0.81 17.26
CA THR A 173 22.41 2.07 16.63
C THR A 173 23.05 3.02 17.67
N PRO A 174 23.82 4.03 17.25
CA PRO A 174 24.28 5.11 18.14
C PRO A 174 23.21 6.21 18.35
N ILE A 175 21.98 6.02 17.86
CA ILE A 175 20.95 7.06 17.82
C ILE A 175 20.16 7.08 19.13
N TYR A 176 20.04 8.26 19.74
CA TYR A 176 19.11 8.52 20.83
C TYR A 176 17.79 9.05 20.29
N ALA A 177 16.70 8.58 20.87
CA ALA A 177 15.37 8.79 20.35
C ALA A 177 14.39 9.23 21.43
N SER A 178 13.42 10.07 21.05
CA SER A 178 12.27 10.41 21.90
C SER A 178 11.24 9.27 22.04
N GLY A 179 11.39 8.20 21.26
CA GLY A 179 10.49 7.06 21.21
C GLY A 179 10.85 6.07 20.10
N VAL A 180 10.09 4.99 20.00
CA VAL A 180 10.31 3.92 19.01
C VAL A 180 9.01 3.52 18.32
N PHE A 181 9.08 3.15 17.05
CA PHE A 181 7.95 2.61 16.30
C PHE A 181 7.95 1.09 16.38
N ASN A 182 6.77 0.50 16.62
CA ASN A 182 6.62 -0.96 16.72
C ASN A 182 5.70 -1.48 15.61
N ALA A 183 6.30 -2.05 14.55
CA ALA A 183 5.57 -2.58 13.41
C ALA A 183 4.63 -3.75 13.78
N ARG A 184 4.91 -4.47 14.88
CA ARG A 184 4.02 -5.53 15.38
C ARG A 184 2.62 -5.02 15.68
N LYS A 185 2.48 -3.77 16.15
CA LYS A 185 1.15 -3.16 16.39
C LYS A 185 0.33 -3.04 15.10
N ILE A 186 0.99 -2.83 13.96
CA ILE A 186 0.34 -2.80 12.65
C ILE A 186 -0.02 -4.23 12.24
N VAL A 187 0.92 -5.17 12.33
CA VAL A 187 0.71 -6.59 11.96
C VAL A 187 -0.43 -7.23 12.75
N THR A 188 -0.55 -6.94 14.04
CA THR A 188 -1.59 -7.53 14.90
C THR A 188 -2.97 -6.87 14.76
N ASP A 189 -3.07 -5.74 14.07
CA ASP A 189 -4.34 -5.08 13.77
C ASP A 189 -4.73 -5.35 12.31
N PRO A 190 -5.71 -6.22 12.03
CA PRO A 190 -6.03 -6.62 10.66
C PRO A 190 -6.39 -5.46 9.74
N GLU A 191 -7.03 -4.41 10.27
CA GLU A 191 -7.42 -3.25 9.48
C GLU A 191 -6.21 -2.41 9.08
N SER A 192 -5.37 -2.03 10.05
CA SER A 192 -4.11 -1.33 9.77
C SER A 192 -3.22 -2.15 8.84
N PHE A 193 -3.07 -3.45 9.07
CA PHE A 193 -2.23 -4.33 8.28
C PHE A 193 -2.66 -4.35 6.80
N LYS A 194 -3.95 -4.57 6.53
CA LYS A 194 -4.47 -4.64 5.16
C LYS A 194 -4.27 -3.34 4.39
N TRP A 195 -4.60 -2.20 5.00
CA TRP A 195 -4.41 -0.87 4.38
C TRP A 195 -2.94 -0.57 4.10
N VAL A 196 -2.06 -0.83 5.06
CA VAL A 196 -0.62 -0.63 4.88
C VAL A 196 -0.09 -1.51 3.76
N CYS A 197 -0.46 -2.79 3.72
CA CYS A 197 0.03 -3.72 2.69
C CYS A 197 -0.47 -3.36 1.29
N ALA A 198 -1.75 -2.96 1.13
CA ALA A 198 -2.28 -2.56 -0.16
C ALA A 198 -1.59 -1.31 -0.73
N LEU A 199 -1.31 -0.33 0.14
CA LEU A 199 -0.58 0.88 -0.27
C LEU A 199 0.91 0.61 -0.51
N LEU A 200 1.54 -0.30 0.24
CA LEU A 200 2.89 -0.75 -0.04
C LEU A 200 2.97 -1.49 -1.37
N ALA A 201 2.01 -2.38 -1.68
CA ALA A 201 1.98 -3.10 -2.94
C ALA A 201 1.86 -2.15 -4.13
N GLU A 202 0.95 -1.17 -4.05
CA GLU A 202 0.84 -0.13 -5.06
C GLU A 202 2.15 0.65 -5.25
N LYS A 203 2.80 1.06 -4.15
CA LYS A 203 4.09 1.76 -4.21
C LYS A 203 5.21 0.88 -4.77
N PHE A 204 5.15 -0.43 -4.51
CA PHE A 204 6.10 -1.39 -5.06
C PHE A 204 5.96 -1.49 -6.58
N GLU A 205 4.74 -1.56 -7.11
CA GLU A 205 4.52 -1.55 -8.57
C GLU A 205 5.08 -0.28 -9.23
N GLU A 206 4.84 0.90 -8.65
CA GLU A 206 5.43 2.17 -9.12
C GLU A 206 6.97 2.11 -9.16
N ILE A 207 7.59 1.50 -8.15
CA ILE A 207 9.05 1.34 -8.07
C ILE A 207 9.54 0.37 -9.15
N ILE A 208 8.87 -0.76 -9.35
CA ILE A 208 9.25 -1.75 -10.37
C ILE A 208 9.17 -1.15 -11.77
N GLU A 209 8.11 -0.39 -12.08
CA GLU A 209 7.96 0.28 -13.38
C GLU A 209 9.07 1.30 -13.65
N LYS A 210 9.47 2.02 -12.60
CA LYS A 210 10.50 3.07 -12.68
C LYS A 210 11.91 2.50 -12.78
N VAL A 211 12.23 1.53 -11.93
CA VAL A 211 13.59 1.02 -11.73
C VAL A 211 13.88 -0.18 -12.65
N ARG A 212 12.83 -0.90 -13.07
CA ARG A 212 12.87 -2.01 -14.03
C ARG A 212 13.98 -3.03 -13.71
N PRO A 213 13.96 -3.64 -12.52
CA PRO A 213 14.96 -4.63 -12.17
C PRO A 213 14.92 -5.78 -13.18
N LYS A 214 16.08 -6.39 -13.45
CA LYS A 214 16.19 -7.56 -14.35
C LYS A 214 15.20 -8.68 -13.98
N ARG A 215 14.99 -8.87 -12.67
CA ARG A 215 14.04 -9.82 -12.09
C ARG A 215 13.34 -9.16 -10.91
N ASN A 216 12.02 -9.18 -10.90
CA ASN A 216 11.22 -8.66 -9.79
C ASN A 216 11.46 -9.53 -8.55
N SER A 217 12.31 -9.04 -7.64
CA SER A 217 12.69 -9.74 -6.41
C SER A 217 12.49 -8.84 -5.21
N ILE A 218 11.85 -9.36 -4.18
CA ILE A 218 11.59 -8.71 -2.90
C ILE A 218 12.58 -9.28 -1.88
N LEU A 219 13.31 -8.41 -1.20
CA LEU A 219 14.17 -8.77 -0.08
C LEU A 219 13.61 -8.16 1.21
N ALA A 220 13.55 -8.95 2.29
CA ALA A 220 13.28 -8.45 3.63
C ALA A 220 14.35 -8.98 4.60
N VAL A 221 15.18 -8.08 5.13
CA VAL A 221 16.30 -8.42 6.04
C VAL A 221 15.89 -8.18 7.49
N SER A 222 14.68 -8.63 7.84
CA SER A 222 14.11 -8.54 9.18
C SER A 222 12.80 -9.33 9.27
N LEU A 223 12.64 -10.13 10.32
CA LEU A 223 11.35 -10.76 10.65
C LEU A 223 10.25 -9.73 10.96
N ARG A 224 10.59 -8.47 11.26
CA ARG A 224 9.58 -7.41 11.43
C ARG A 224 8.99 -6.96 10.09
N ALA A 225 9.81 -6.96 9.03
CA ALA A 225 9.42 -6.54 7.68
C ALA A 225 8.81 -7.69 6.86
N SER A 226 9.11 -8.95 7.22
CA SER A 226 8.69 -10.13 6.46
C SER A 226 7.18 -10.27 6.23
N PRO A 227 6.28 -9.94 7.18
CA PRO A 227 4.84 -10.04 6.90
C PRO A 227 4.38 -9.05 5.83
N PHE A 228 4.98 -7.85 5.79
CA PHE A 228 4.68 -6.85 4.77
C PHE A 228 5.23 -7.28 3.41
N ALA A 229 6.47 -7.79 3.36
CA ALA A 229 7.08 -8.30 2.13
C ALA A 229 6.27 -9.46 1.51
N ALA A 230 5.82 -10.40 2.34
CA ALA A 230 4.95 -11.49 1.91
C ALA A 230 3.59 -11.00 1.40
N ALA A 231 2.99 -10.03 2.09
CA ALA A 231 1.73 -9.43 1.66
C ALA A 231 1.88 -8.65 0.35
N ILE A 232 2.98 -7.91 0.16
CA ILE A 232 3.28 -7.23 -1.10
C ILE A 232 3.38 -8.24 -2.23
N LYS A 233 4.17 -9.32 -2.07
CA LYS A 233 4.26 -10.38 -3.08
C LYS A 233 2.87 -10.92 -3.46
N HIS A 234 2.02 -11.15 -2.45
CA HIS A 234 0.68 -11.71 -2.64
C HIS A 234 -0.30 -10.75 -3.32
N LEU A 235 -0.12 -9.44 -3.10
CA LEU A 235 -0.97 -8.39 -3.68
C LEU A 235 -0.44 -7.84 -5.00
N SER A 236 0.84 -8.10 -5.31
CA SER A 236 1.49 -7.66 -6.52
C SER A 236 0.87 -8.31 -7.74
N THR A 237 0.60 -7.49 -8.73
CA THR A 237 -0.09 -7.87 -9.96
C THR A 237 0.88 -8.03 -11.12
N SER A 238 2.08 -7.47 -11.01
CA SER A 238 3.11 -7.54 -12.04
C SER A 238 4.14 -8.63 -11.74
N HIS A 239 4.10 -9.71 -12.52
CA HIS A 239 5.18 -10.70 -12.64
C HIS A 239 5.64 -11.35 -11.33
N GLU A 240 4.68 -11.91 -10.57
CA GLU A 240 4.84 -12.78 -9.39
C GLU A 240 6.25 -12.74 -8.76
N PRO A 241 6.55 -11.71 -7.95
CA PRO A 241 7.92 -11.45 -7.54
C PRO A 241 8.48 -12.59 -6.69
N TYR A 242 9.78 -12.87 -6.86
CA TYR A 242 10.48 -13.78 -5.95
C TYR A 242 10.61 -13.11 -4.58
N LEU A 243 10.41 -13.86 -3.49
CA LEU A 243 10.50 -13.32 -2.14
C LEU A 243 11.62 -14.03 -1.39
N GLU A 244 12.51 -13.22 -0.84
CA GLU A 244 13.60 -13.65 0.00
C GLU A 244 13.51 -12.96 1.36
N ILE A 245 13.42 -13.78 2.42
CA ILE A 245 13.36 -13.31 3.80
C ILE A 245 14.61 -13.80 4.50
N VAL A 246 15.37 -12.86 5.05
CA VAL A 246 16.57 -13.10 5.83
C VAL A 246 16.28 -12.66 7.25
N ASP A 247 16.34 -13.58 8.20
CA ASP A 247 16.34 -13.22 9.62
C ASP A 247 17.69 -12.57 9.96
N HIS A 248 17.73 -11.76 11.02
CA HIS A 248 18.93 -11.10 11.54
C HIS A 248 19.98 -12.11 12.02
N LEU A 249 20.54 -12.87 11.09
CA LEU A 249 21.75 -13.64 11.30
C LEU A 249 22.88 -12.65 11.06
N GLY A 250 23.45 -12.14 12.15
CA GLY A 250 24.82 -11.64 12.11
C GLY A 250 25.71 -12.67 11.41
N PRO A 251 26.85 -12.27 10.84
CA PRO A 251 27.65 -13.14 9.98
C PRO A 251 27.95 -14.47 10.68
N THR A 252 27.27 -15.54 10.27
CA THR A 252 27.62 -16.90 10.65
C THR A 252 28.75 -17.32 9.74
N PHE A 253 29.89 -17.73 10.32
CA PHE A 253 31.11 -18.10 9.60
C PHE A 253 30.88 -19.14 8.49
N GLU A 254 29.81 -19.94 8.56
CA GLU A 254 29.41 -20.88 7.51
C GLU A 254 29.01 -20.21 6.17
N MET A 255 28.70 -18.90 6.15
CA MET A 255 28.52 -18.14 4.90
C MET A 255 29.83 -17.95 4.12
N PHE A 256 30.98 -18.34 4.67
CA PHE A 256 32.27 -18.31 3.97
C PHE A 256 32.76 -19.70 3.52
N ASP A 257 32.14 -20.79 3.96
CA ASP A 257 32.65 -22.16 3.76
C ASP A 257 31.77 -23.08 2.89
N GLY A 258 30.66 -22.59 2.33
CA GLY A 258 29.89 -23.30 1.30
C GLY A 258 30.18 -22.77 -0.11
N PRO A 259 29.98 -23.55 -1.18
CA PRO A 259 29.96 -23.01 -2.53
C PRO A 259 28.70 -22.14 -2.72
N ILE A 260 28.73 -20.90 -2.21
CA ILE A 260 27.67 -19.89 -2.37
C ILE A 260 27.77 -19.25 -3.75
N PHE A 261 27.79 -20.07 -4.78
CA PHE A 261 27.67 -19.61 -6.16
C PHE A 261 26.67 -20.50 -6.87
N GLN A 262 25.39 -20.35 -6.51
CA GLN A 262 24.36 -20.68 -7.47
C GLN A 262 24.45 -19.62 -8.58
N ALA A 263 24.70 -20.08 -9.81
CA ALA A 263 24.84 -19.22 -10.98
C ALA A 263 23.62 -18.29 -11.20
N ASP A 264 22.47 -18.61 -10.62
CA ASP A 264 21.24 -17.82 -10.70
C ASP A 264 21.23 -16.56 -9.80
N ALA A 265 22.11 -16.47 -8.79
CA ALA A 265 22.15 -15.34 -7.86
C ALA A 265 22.84 -14.08 -8.43
N TYR A 266 23.73 -14.28 -9.41
CA TYR A 266 24.57 -13.23 -10.02
C TYR A 266 23.80 -12.18 -10.84
N GLU A 267 22.49 -12.33 -11.04
CA GLU A 267 21.65 -11.36 -11.75
C GLU A 267 20.46 -10.83 -10.94
N ASN A 268 20.34 -11.18 -9.66
CA ASN A 268 19.21 -10.73 -8.85
C ASN A 268 19.33 -9.24 -8.50
N GLU A 269 18.26 -8.50 -8.77
CA GLU A 269 18.11 -7.09 -8.42
C GLU A 269 16.89 -6.97 -7.50
N TYR A 270 17.11 -6.56 -6.25
CA TYR A 270 16.08 -6.55 -5.23
C TYR A 270 15.46 -5.17 -5.03
N VAL A 271 14.18 -5.18 -4.67
CA VAL A 271 13.55 -4.10 -3.89
C VAL A 271 13.51 -4.53 -2.44
N LEU A 272 14.19 -3.78 -1.58
CA LEU A 272 14.24 -4.03 -0.14
C LEU A 272 12.98 -3.50 0.54
N ILE A 273 12.27 -4.36 1.27
CA ILE A 273 11.11 -4.00 2.08
C ILE A 273 11.52 -3.94 3.55
N VAL A 274 11.22 -2.82 4.19
CA VAL A 274 11.51 -2.58 5.61
C VAL A 274 10.30 -1.96 6.31
N ASP A 275 10.24 -2.08 7.63
CA ASP A 275 9.16 -1.46 8.41
C ASP A 275 9.38 0.06 8.53
N PHE A 276 10.39 0.49 9.29
CA PHE A 276 10.67 1.90 9.54
C PHE A 276 12.15 2.20 9.37
N ILE A 277 12.47 3.21 8.56
CA ILE A 277 13.84 3.65 8.33
C ILE A 277 14.12 4.92 9.13
N VAL A 278 15.07 4.82 10.06
CA VAL A 278 15.56 5.96 10.85
C VAL A 278 16.94 6.42 10.39
N GLY A 279 17.88 5.46 10.34
CA GLY A 279 19.23 5.64 9.81
C GLY A 279 19.47 4.70 8.64
N GLY A 280 20.70 4.23 8.47
CA GLY A 280 21.09 3.35 7.35
C GLY A 280 21.65 1.99 7.76
N SER A 281 21.55 1.56 9.03
CA SER A 281 22.14 0.30 9.48
C SER A 281 21.52 -0.91 8.79
N GLU A 282 20.19 -1.03 8.81
CA GLU A 282 19.46 -2.12 8.13
C GLU A 282 19.70 -2.10 6.62
N LEU A 283 19.80 -0.91 6.02
CA LEU A 283 20.14 -0.74 4.61
C LEU A 283 21.56 -1.25 4.30
N LYS A 284 22.53 -0.96 5.17
CA LYS A 284 23.91 -1.45 5.05
C LYS A 284 23.98 -2.96 5.19
N THR A 285 23.27 -3.54 6.16
CA THR A 285 23.19 -5.00 6.34
C THR A 285 22.59 -5.67 5.13
N ALA A 286 21.45 -5.16 4.64
CA ALA A 286 20.80 -5.70 3.45
C ALA A 286 21.68 -5.59 2.21
N ARG A 287 22.38 -4.47 2.02
CA ARG A 287 23.32 -4.29 0.91
C ARG A 287 24.50 -5.26 1.01
N ALA A 288 25.08 -5.44 2.19
CA ALA A 288 26.16 -6.40 2.39
C ALA A 288 25.71 -7.82 2.06
N TYR A 289 24.49 -8.19 2.48
CA TYR A 289 23.88 -9.46 2.12
C TYR A 289 23.73 -9.62 0.60
N ALA A 290 23.07 -8.67 -0.08
CA ALA A 290 22.88 -8.73 -1.53
C ALA A 290 24.22 -8.82 -2.29
N LEU A 291 25.21 -8.01 -1.91
CA LEU A 291 26.55 -8.04 -2.51
C LEU A 291 27.25 -9.38 -2.30
N SER A 292 27.08 -10.03 -1.14
CA SER A 292 27.66 -11.36 -0.88
C SER A 292 27.11 -12.44 -1.81
N GLN A 293 25.91 -12.24 -2.36
CA GLN A 293 25.26 -13.14 -3.33
C GLN A 293 25.51 -12.73 -4.80
N GLY A 294 26.35 -11.71 -5.04
CA GLY A 294 26.53 -11.15 -6.39
C GLY A 294 25.32 -10.35 -6.90
N ALA A 295 24.40 -9.97 -6.02
CA ALA A 295 23.17 -9.25 -6.31
C ALA A 295 23.26 -7.76 -5.92
N ASP A 296 22.26 -6.98 -6.30
CA ASP A 296 22.16 -5.54 -5.99
C ASP A 296 20.77 -5.18 -5.43
N ILE A 297 20.69 -4.12 -4.62
CA ILE A 297 19.41 -3.56 -4.17
C ILE A 297 19.18 -2.28 -4.95
N LYS A 298 18.13 -2.22 -5.75
CA LYS A 298 17.87 -1.04 -6.60
C LYS A 298 17.03 0.02 -5.91
N ALA A 299 16.13 -0.43 -5.04
CA ALA A 299 15.23 0.44 -4.32
C ALA A 299 14.91 -0.11 -2.94
N VAL A 300 14.42 0.78 -2.09
CA VAL A 300 13.96 0.51 -0.74
C VAL A 300 12.56 1.06 -0.60
N LEU A 301 11.65 0.26 -0.07
CA LEU A 301 10.30 0.66 0.26
C LEU A 301 10.04 0.42 1.76
N ALA A 302 9.62 1.49 2.44
CA ALA A 302 9.31 1.48 3.86
C ALA A 302 7.87 1.88 4.18
N ILE A 303 7.35 1.46 5.34
CA ILE A 303 6.12 2.05 5.88
C ILE A 303 6.36 3.52 6.22
N GLY A 304 7.49 3.81 6.89
CA GLY A 304 7.85 5.18 7.23
C GLY A 304 9.36 5.44 7.23
N ALA A 305 9.74 6.63 6.75
CA ALA A 305 11.14 7.07 6.73
C ALA A 305 11.34 8.38 7.50
N PHE A 306 12.46 8.49 8.22
CA PHE A 306 12.81 9.69 8.99
C PHE A 306 13.54 10.75 8.16
N LEU A 307 14.64 10.39 7.50
CA LEU A 307 15.46 11.27 6.68
C LEU A 307 14.93 11.37 5.25
N ASN A 308 15.20 12.48 4.56
CA ASN A 308 14.89 12.63 3.13
C ASN A 308 15.56 11.52 2.31
N PRO A 309 14.95 11.04 1.20
CA PRO A 309 15.53 9.96 0.40
C PRO A 309 17.03 10.16 0.08
N ASN A 310 17.39 11.38 -0.34
CA ASN A 310 18.77 11.73 -0.71
C ASN A 310 19.77 11.65 0.46
N ALA A 311 19.31 11.65 1.71
CA ALA A 311 20.17 11.64 2.89
C ALA A 311 20.62 10.23 3.31
N TYR A 312 20.04 9.17 2.74
CA TYR A 312 20.46 7.78 3.02
C TYR A 312 21.70 7.35 2.22
N GLY A 313 22.17 8.20 1.30
CA GLY A 313 23.33 7.94 0.44
C GLY A 313 22.95 7.22 -0.87
N ASN A 314 23.64 7.57 -1.96
CA ASN A 314 23.48 6.95 -3.28
C ASN A 314 24.15 5.56 -3.33
N PRO A 315 23.63 4.58 -4.10
CA PRO A 315 22.81 4.77 -5.32
C PRO A 315 21.33 4.34 -5.25
N MET A 316 20.77 4.00 -4.07
CA MET A 316 19.47 3.33 -3.99
C MET A 316 18.29 4.31 -3.85
N GLU A 317 17.21 4.07 -4.58
CA GLU A 317 15.98 4.84 -4.43
C GLU A 317 15.28 4.48 -3.12
N VAL A 318 15.09 5.44 -2.21
CA VAL A 318 14.35 5.23 -0.95
C VAL A 318 12.97 5.86 -1.03
N SER A 319 11.94 5.02 -0.98
CA SER A 319 10.53 5.39 -0.96
C SER A 319 9.86 4.95 0.34
N SER A 320 8.84 5.69 0.77
CA SER A 320 8.07 5.35 1.96
C SER A 320 6.62 5.82 1.85
N LEU A 321 5.68 5.12 2.49
CA LEU A 321 4.29 5.58 2.55
C LEU A 321 4.13 6.91 3.30
N THR A 322 4.92 7.14 4.35
CA THR A 322 4.90 8.42 5.06
C THR A 322 6.25 8.82 5.65
N ARG A 323 6.36 10.10 6.02
CA ARG A 323 7.47 10.65 6.78
C ARG A 323 7.20 10.46 8.26
N LEU A 324 8.13 9.86 9.01
CA LEU A 324 7.93 9.63 10.45
C LEU A 324 7.68 10.93 11.23
N LYS A 325 8.34 12.04 10.84
CA LYS A 325 8.10 13.37 11.43
C LYS A 325 6.72 13.97 11.08
N LYS A 326 6.08 13.56 9.98
CA LYS A 326 4.70 14.00 9.69
C LYS A 326 3.71 13.25 10.60
N ALA A 327 3.87 11.94 10.72
CA ALA A 327 3.05 11.12 11.61
C ALA A 327 3.22 11.52 13.09
N VAL A 328 4.45 11.80 13.54
CA VAL A 328 4.79 12.19 14.92
C VAL A 328 5.66 13.45 14.90
N PRO A 329 5.06 14.66 14.97
CA PRO A 329 5.81 15.92 14.91
C PRO A 329 6.82 16.14 16.05
N THR A 330 6.58 15.51 17.20
CA THR A 330 7.45 15.57 18.38
C THR A 330 8.64 14.61 18.30
N LEU A 331 8.74 13.80 17.25
CA LEU A 331 9.80 12.82 17.07
C LEU A 331 11.18 13.49 16.94
N ARG A 332 12.10 13.08 17.82
CA ARG A 332 13.50 13.48 17.79
C ARG A 332 14.39 12.26 17.72
N TYR A 333 15.33 12.29 16.79
CA TYR A 333 16.45 11.37 16.70
C TYR A 333 17.72 12.19 16.64
N GLU A 334 18.62 11.93 17.58
CA GLU A 334 19.85 12.68 17.77
C GLU A 334 21.01 11.68 17.82
N PHE A 335 22.08 11.97 17.09
CA PHE A 335 23.35 11.31 17.32
C PHE A 335 23.97 12.02 18.52
N LYS A 336 24.27 11.27 19.58
CA LYS A 336 25.27 11.74 20.51
C LYS A 336 26.62 11.32 19.94
N ASP A 337 27.39 12.29 19.50
CA ASP A 337 28.84 12.10 19.41
C ASP A 337 29.33 11.63 20.78
N GLY A 338 30.25 10.67 20.79
CA GLY A 338 30.64 9.92 21.97
C GLY A 338 30.88 10.81 23.20
N ASP A 339 30.39 10.35 24.35
CA ASP A 339 31.10 10.64 25.59
C ASP A 339 32.44 9.90 25.45
N ASP A 340 33.50 10.65 25.12
CA ASP A 340 34.90 10.22 25.30
C ASP A 340 35.20 9.98 26.79
#